data_AF-A0A1B6GB89-F1
#
_entry.id   AF-A0A1B6GB89-F1
#
_cell.length_a   1.000
_cell.length_b   1.000
_cell.length_c   1.000
_cell.angle_alpha   90.00
_cell.angle_beta   90.00
_cell.angle_gamma   90.00
#
_symmetry.space_group_name_H-M   'P 1'
#
loop_
_entity.id
_entity.type
_entity.pdbx_description
1 polymer ?
#
loop_
_entity_poly.entity_id
_entity_poly.type
_entity_poly.pdbx_seq_one_letter_code
_entity_poly.pdbx_strand_id
1 'polypeptide(L)'
;FFTLSVRNIPQQHLYKTNKYYDLETAARLKGFSTQLFAVEIGARGLPSKSMYDFLKKLALGRKRLKECLNHMSKEALNASYLLWVRRKDSWKVGEGNVVAT
;
A
#
# COMPACT_ATOMS: atom_id res chain seq x y z
N PHE A 1 8.11 10.40 17.46
CA PHE A 1 7.07 10.44 16.42
C PHE A 1 7.29 9.48 15.23
N PHE A 2 8.51 9.03 14.87
CA PHE A 2 8.74 8.17 13.68
C PHE A 2 9.54 6.85 13.90
N THR A 3 9.68 6.36 15.14
CA THR A 3 10.49 5.16 15.45
C THR A 3 9.78 3.82 15.24
N LEU A 4 8.47 3.80 14.96
CA LEU A 4 7.66 2.58 14.89
C LEU A 4 7.40 2.02 13.48
N SER A 5 7.84 2.71 12.42
CA SER A 5 7.39 2.40 11.05
C SER A 5 7.81 1.01 10.54
N VAL A 6 8.91 0.42 11.03
CA VAL A 6 9.37 -0.89 10.54
C VAL A 6 8.65 -2.04 11.28
N ARG A 7 8.29 -1.86 12.56
CA ARG A 7 7.62 -2.90 13.36
C ARG A 7 6.13 -3.08 13.02
N ASN A 8 5.47 -2.02 12.52
CA ASN A 8 4.04 -2.09 12.20
C ASN A 8 3.76 -2.83 10.88
N ILE A 9 4.69 -2.84 9.92
CA ILE A 9 4.42 -3.38 8.58
C ILE A 9 4.06 -4.89 8.61
N PRO A 10 4.81 -5.77 9.31
CA PRO A 10 4.42 -7.19 9.41
C PRO A 10 3.07 -7.40 10.10
N GLN A 11 2.78 -6.62 11.14
CA GLN A 11 1.52 -6.72 11.87
C GLN A 11 0.33 -6.27 11.02
N GLN A 12 0.45 -5.15 10.30
CA GLN A 12 -0.59 -4.68 9.37
C GLN A 12 -0.82 -5.67 8.23
N HIS A 13 0.26 -6.25 7.70
CA HIS A 13 0.17 -7.28 6.68
C HIS A 13 -0.66 -8.49 7.15
N LEU A 14 -0.39 -8.98 8.37
CA LEU A 14 -1.17 -10.08 8.97
C LEU A 14 -2.63 -9.67 9.22
N TYR A 15 -2.85 -8.49 9.81
CA TYR A 15 -4.19 -7.99 10.08
C TYR A 15 -5.04 -7.89 8.81
N LYS A 16 -4.51 -7.29 7.73
CA LYS A 16 -5.23 -7.16 6.45
C LYS A 16 -5.45 -8.51 5.80
N THR A 17 -4.45 -9.40 5.82
CA THR A 17 -4.60 -10.75 5.29
C THR A 17 -5.75 -11.48 6.00
N ASN A 18 -5.77 -11.46 7.33
CA ASN A 18 -6.83 -12.10 8.11
C ASN A 18 -8.20 -11.46 7.88
N LYS A 19 -8.26 -10.12 7.83
CA LYS A 19 -9.52 -9.38 7.62
C LYS A 19 -10.22 -9.78 6.31
N TYR A 20 -9.46 -10.08 5.26
CA TYR A 20 -10.02 -10.40 3.94
C TYR A 20 -9.95 -11.89 3.61
N TYR A 21 -9.49 -12.73 4.54
CA TYR A 21 -9.37 -14.18 4.35
C TYR A 21 -10.73 -14.84 4.08
N ASP A 22 -11.75 -14.48 4.86
CA ASP A 22 -13.09 -15.04 4.72
C ASP A 22 -13.71 -14.64 3.37
N LEU A 23 -13.45 -13.41 2.91
CA LEU A 23 -13.90 -12.92 1.62
C LEU A 23 -13.24 -13.69 0.46
N GLU A 24 -11.93 -13.91 0.54
CA GLU A 24 -11.20 -14.71 -0.45
C GLU A 24 -11.76 -16.14 -0.51
N THR A 25 -11.99 -16.74 0.65
CA THR A 25 -12.53 -18.10 0.78
C THR A 25 -13.94 -18.20 0.19
N ALA A 26 -14.83 -17.27 0.54
CA ALA A 26 -16.18 -17.23 0.00
C ALA A 26 -16.20 -17.05 -1.52
N ALA A 27 -15.27 -16.27 -2.08
CA ALA A 27 -15.14 -16.12 -3.52
C ALA A 27 -14.65 -17.41 -4.20
N ARG A 28 -13.65 -18.10 -3.61
CA ARG A 28 -13.17 -19.40 -4.14
C ARG A 28 -14.26 -20.47 -4.12
N LEU A 29 -15.05 -20.55 -3.05
CA LEU A 29 -16.17 -21.49 -2.94
C LEU A 29 -17.24 -21.26 -4.02
N LYS A 30 -17.39 -20.03 -4.49
CA LYS A 30 -18.27 -19.68 -5.62
C LYS A 30 -17.64 -19.93 -6.99
N GLY A 31 -16.46 -20.55 -7.06
CA GLY A 31 -15.78 -20.89 -8.31
C GLY A 31 -14.91 -19.77 -8.89
N PHE A 32 -14.72 -18.66 -8.18
CA PHE A 32 -13.82 -17.59 -8.65
C PHE A 32 -12.35 -17.95 -8.39
N SER A 33 -11.49 -17.66 -9.37
CA SER A 33 -10.04 -17.67 -9.17
C SER A 33 -9.61 -16.39 -8.47
N THR A 34 -9.10 -16.48 -7.24
CA THR A 34 -8.73 -15.33 -6.42
C THR A 34 -7.34 -15.45 -5.83
N GLN A 35 -6.67 -14.30 -5.68
CA GLN A 35 -5.40 -14.15 -4.97
C GLN A 35 -5.47 -12.95 -4.06
N LEU A 36 -5.26 -13.15 -2.76
CA LEU A 36 -5.18 -12.07 -1.78
C LEU A 36 -3.76 -11.51 -1.68
N PHE A 37 -3.65 -10.18 -1.77
CA PHE A 37 -2.40 -9.43 -1.62
C PHE A 37 -2.56 -8.31 -0.60
N ALA A 38 -2.07 -8.52 0.62
CA ALA A 38 -1.91 -7.44 1.59
C ALA A 38 -0.57 -6.71 1.32
N VAL A 39 -0.58 -5.69 0.47
CA VAL A 39 0.64 -4.93 0.14
C VAL A 39 0.83 -3.75 1.10
N GLU A 40 2.06 -3.59 1.58
CA GLU A 40 2.41 -2.51 2.52
C GLU A 40 3.57 -1.64 2.03
N ILE A 41 3.45 -0.33 2.22
CA ILE A 41 4.53 0.65 2.07
C ILE A 41 4.52 1.55 3.31
N GLY A 42 5.66 1.64 3.99
CA GLY A 42 5.79 2.48 5.17
C GLY A 42 5.76 3.97 4.83
N ALA A 43 5.28 4.79 5.76
CA ALA A 43 5.19 6.26 5.62
C ALA A 43 6.52 6.95 5.28
N ARG A 44 7.66 6.29 5.57
CA ARG A 44 9.00 6.77 5.18
C ARG A 44 9.40 6.39 3.75
N GLY A 45 8.45 5.88 2.95
CA GLY A 45 8.72 5.37 1.61
C GLY A 45 9.42 4.01 1.61
N LEU A 46 9.30 3.21 2.67
CA LEU A 46 9.95 1.89 2.71
C LEU A 46 8.98 0.82 2.21
N PRO A 47 9.15 0.29 0.97
CA PRO A 47 8.30 -0.79 0.50
C PRO A 47 8.56 -2.06 1.28
N SER A 48 7.50 -2.79 1.61
CA SER A 48 7.62 -4.09 2.25
C SER A 48 7.93 -5.19 1.24
N LYS A 49 8.36 -6.35 1.75
CA LYS A 49 8.54 -7.56 0.95
C LYS A 49 7.25 -7.97 0.21
N SER A 50 6.08 -7.79 0.85
CA SER A 50 4.78 -8.11 0.23
C SER A 50 4.52 -7.33 -1.07
N MET A 51 4.96 -6.07 -1.14
CA MET A 51 4.85 -5.25 -2.35
C MET A 51 5.81 -5.75 -3.45
N TYR A 52 7.04 -6.12 -3.10
CA TYR A 52 7.98 -6.74 -4.05
C TYR A 52 7.41 -8.05 -4.63
N ASP A 53 6.90 -8.93 -3.76
CA ASP A 53 6.35 -10.23 -4.15
C ASP A 53 5.10 -10.08 -5.02
N PHE A 54 4.27 -9.07 -4.76
CA PHE A 54 3.13 -8.71 -5.60
C PHE A 54 3.56 -8.30 -7.01
N LEU A 55 4.50 -7.35 -7.14
CA LEU A 55 5.00 -6.91 -8.45
C LEU A 55 5.68 -8.05 -9.23
N LYS A 56 6.38 -8.95 -8.51
CA LYS A 56 6.98 -10.15 -9.12
C LYS A 56 5.91 -11.11 -9.64
N LYS A 57 4.80 -11.29 -8.93
CA LYS A 57 3.66 -12.09 -9.38
C LYS A 57 2.93 -11.49 -10.58
N LEU A 58 2.96 -10.16 -10.75
CA LEU A 58 2.52 -9.50 -11.98
C LEU A 58 3.48 -9.67 -13.17
N ALA A 59 4.50 -10.53 -13.04
CA ALA A 59 5.50 -10.82 -14.07
C ALA A 59 6.26 -9.57 -14.56
N LEU A 60 6.41 -8.55 -13.71
CA LEU A 60 7.22 -7.38 -14.05
C LEU A 60 8.70 -7.75 -14.12
N GLY A 61 9.35 -7.35 -15.21
CA GLY A 61 10.81 -7.47 -15.34
C GLY A 61 11.54 -6.69 -14.24
N ARG A 62 12.74 -7.15 -13.83
CA ARG A 62 13.50 -6.59 -12.69
C ARG A 62 13.68 -5.07 -12.75
N LYS A 63 13.94 -4.51 -13.94
CA LYS A 63 14.11 -3.07 -14.14
C LYS A 63 12.82 -2.31 -13.80
N ARG A 64 11.70 -2.68 -14.43
CA ARG A 64 10.38 -2.09 -14.19
C ARG A 64 9.93 -2.26 -12.75
N LEU A 65 10.21 -3.42 -12.15
CA LEU A 65 9.91 -3.67 -10.74
C LEU A 65 10.62 -2.65 -9.83
N LYS A 66 11.93 -2.43 -10.04
CA LYS A 66 12.71 -1.45 -9.26
C LYS A 66 12.20 -0.02 -9.48
N GLU A 67 11.85 0.33 -10.71
CA GLU A 67 11.25 1.63 -11.04
C GLU A 67 9.93 1.83 -10.29
N CYS A 68 9.01 0.86 -10.35
CA CYS A 68 7.74 0.92 -9.62
C CYS A 68 7.96 1.07 -8.10
N LEU A 69 8.85 0.26 -7.51
CA LEU A 69 9.15 0.37 -6.08
C LEU A 69 9.70 1.75 -5.69
N ASN A 70 10.59 2.31 -6.50
CA ASN A 70 11.14 3.65 -6.27
C ASN A 70 10.08 4.74 -6.40
N HIS A 71 9.19 4.64 -7.38
CA HIS A 71 8.08 5.59 -7.53
C HIS A 71 7.15 5.53 -6.33
N MET A 72 6.67 4.35 -5.94
CA MET A 72 5.78 4.22 -4.80
C MET A 72 6.44 4.63 -3.48
N SER A 73 7.75 4.38 -3.33
CA SER A 73 8.54 4.86 -2.20
C SER A 73 8.52 6.38 -2.09
N LYS A 74 8.81 7.09 -3.20
CA LYS A 74 8.79 8.55 -3.26
C LYS A 74 7.39 9.10 -2.98
N GLU A 75 6.35 8.54 -3.60
CA GLU A 75 4.97 9.00 -3.40
C GLU A 75 4.50 8.78 -1.97
N ALA A 76 4.81 7.64 -1.35
CA ALA A 76 4.46 7.40 0.05
C ALA A 76 5.14 8.39 1.00
N LEU A 77 6.40 8.76 0.73
CA LEU A 77 7.12 9.77 1.51
C LEU A 77 6.50 11.16 1.31
N ASN A 78 6.24 11.55 0.07
CA ASN A 78 5.62 12.83 -0.27
C ASN A 78 4.24 12.97 0.36
N ALA A 79 3.38 11.96 0.21
CA ALA A 79 2.05 11.94 0.82
C ALA A 79 2.13 12.04 2.35
N SER A 80 3.03 11.28 2.97
CA SER A 80 3.21 11.32 4.44
C SER A 80 3.70 12.69 4.91
N TYR A 81 4.60 13.33 4.17
CA TYR A 81 5.05 14.69 4.44
C TYR A 81 3.90 15.70 4.31
N LEU A 82 3.10 15.62 3.24
CA LEU A 82 1.95 16.50 3.03
C LEU A 82 0.90 16.35 4.14
N LEU A 83 0.59 15.11 4.55
CA LEU A 83 -0.29 14.83 5.68
C LEU A 83 0.25 15.44 6.98
N TRP A 84 1.56 15.35 7.20
CA TRP A 84 2.19 15.95 8.38
C TRP A 84 2.11 17.48 8.36
N VAL A 85 2.40 18.12 7.23
CA VAL A 85 2.33 19.58 7.08
C VAL A 85 0.90 20.07 7.33
N ARG A 86 -0.10 19.38 6.76
CA ARG A 86 -1.53 19.73 6.85
C ARG A 86 -2.26 19.14 8.05
N ARG A 87 -1.54 18.61 9.05
CA ARG A 87 -2.16 17.88 10.19
C ARG A 87 -3.13 18.70 11.04
N LYS A 88 -3.08 20.04 10.94
CA LYS A 88 -3.98 20.95 11.65
C LYS A 88 -5.19 21.37 10.81
N ASP A 89 -5.18 21.05 9.53
CA ASP A 89 -6.22 21.43 8.60
C ASP A 89 -7.43 20.52 8.80
N SER A 90 -8.63 21.08 8.82
CA SER A 90 -9.86 20.27 8.85
C SER A 90 -10.05 19.61 7.49
N TRP A 91 -9.82 18.29 7.42
CA TRP A 91 -10.03 17.53 6.19
C TRP A 91 -11.51 17.49 5.83
N LYS A 92 -11.90 18.18 4.75
CA LYS A 92 -13.25 18.06 4.16
C LYS A 92 -13.22 16.98 3.09
N VAL A 93 -13.92 15.88 3.33
CA VAL A 93 -14.04 14.78 2.37
C VAL A 93 -14.90 15.26 1.19
N GLY A 94 -14.32 15.32 -0.02
CA GLY A 94 -15.06 15.58 -1.26
C GLY A 94 -14.72 16.88 -2.00
N GLU A 95 -13.93 17.78 -1.44
CA GLU A 95 -13.49 19.04 -2.09
C GLU A 95 -12.11 18.87 -2.76
N GLY A 96 -11.96 17.87 -3.62
CA GLY A 96 -10.75 17.70 -4.42
C GLY A 96 -10.72 18.71 -5.57
N ASN A 97 -9.73 19.61 -5.59
CA ASN A 97 -9.39 20.38 -6.78
C ASN A 97 -8.98 19.40 -7.90
N VAL A 98 -9.92 19.11 -8.81
CA VAL A 98 -9.62 18.60 -10.14
C VAL A 98 -8.88 19.70 -10.89
N VAL A 99 -7.56 19.76 -10.72
CA VAL A 99 -6.72 20.42 -11.70
C VAL A 99 -6.59 19.43 -12.85
N ALA A 100 -7.52 19.53 -13.79
CA ALA A 100 -7.37 18.95 -15.10
C ALA A 100 -6.29 19.74 -15.83
N THR A 101 -5.16 19.10 -16.11
CA THR A 101 -4.19 19.49 -17.14
C THR A 101 -3.69 18.24 -17.82
#